data_AF-A0A4P9XK67-F1
#
_entry.id   AF-A0A4P9XK67-F1
#
_cell.length_a   1.000
_cell.length_b   1.000
_cell.length_c   1.000
_cell.angle_alpha   90.00
_cell.angle_beta   90.00
_cell.angle_gamma   90.00
#
_symmetry.space_group_name_H-M   'P 1'
#
loop_
_entity.id
_entity.type
_entity.pdbx_description
1 polymer ?
#
loop_
_entity_poly.entity_id
_entity_poly.type
_entity_poly.pdbx_seq_one_letter_code
_entity_poly.pdbx_strand_id
1 'polypeptide(L)'
;MTDNSHATAASDASASRQARWRDLALLSEHFGLMPLDFVDKVINIVNDRLYSTSEKLEALVASIQGTGKTTTLNMAQFEMLMENSIDTHFDKFEVYALKSVFSLPANMAMTLPHYRDIDYTLTREQELALDKELEQTRQTLLQAINAELKRRTGRLNPQAARAEQLRKELAFLTEMAQERNVAPLGEHITFVVDQAHALDRLVAETRQVVEDGRLNQLPTQRTTRDAYLDAVARAGIADREALENELQASRSDSQHRKPDSGRAREHAQLLSVASLDTLEAMKAVLDGGEQATTATRQTARTPSAKRSADTAFDANDD
;
A
#
# COMPACT_ATOMS: atom_id res chain seq x y z
N MET A 1 -60.56 -10.64 -57.57
CA MET A 1 -60.84 -11.66 -56.54
C MET A 1 -59.54 -12.02 -55.79
N THR A 2 -58.75 -11.00 -55.43
CA THR A 2 -57.34 -11.13 -55.01
C THR A 2 -57.02 -10.07 -53.96
N ASP A 3 -57.78 -10.03 -52.87
CA ASP A 3 -57.50 -9.08 -51.77
C ASP A 3 -57.82 -9.62 -50.37
N ASN A 4 -58.11 -10.92 -50.24
CA ASN A 4 -58.52 -11.51 -48.96
C ASN A 4 -57.38 -12.23 -48.21
N SER A 5 -56.22 -12.42 -48.85
CA SER A 5 -55.05 -13.10 -48.26
C SER A 5 -54.20 -12.19 -47.38
N HIS A 6 -54.13 -10.89 -47.69
CA HIS A 6 -53.39 -9.92 -46.86
C HIS A 6 -54.14 -9.58 -45.55
N ALA A 7 -55.47 -9.59 -45.56
CA ALA A 7 -56.28 -9.31 -44.37
C ALA A 7 -56.19 -10.45 -43.32
N THR A 8 -56.13 -11.71 -43.75
CA THR A 8 -56.00 -12.87 -42.85
C THR A 8 -54.62 -12.96 -42.19
N ALA A 9 -53.55 -12.72 -42.95
CA ALA A 9 -52.19 -12.72 -42.40
C ALA A 9 -51.96 -11.61 -41.35
N ALA A 10 -52.59 -10.44 -41.53
CA ALA A 10 -52.52 -9.36 -40.55
C ALA A 10 -53.27 -9.66 -39.25
N SER A 11 -54.41 -10.36 -39.35
CA SER A 11 -55.22 -10.84 -38.22
C SER A 11 -54.50 -11.92 -37.40
N ASP A 12 -53.85 -12.88 -38.06
CA ASP A 12 -53.13 -13.95 -37.36
C ASP A 12 -51.86 -13.43 -36.66
N ALA A 13 -51.20 -12.43 -37.25
CA ALA A 13 -50.02 -11.79 -36.66
C ALA A 13 -50.35 -10.93 -35.42
N SER A 14 -51.53 -10.32 -35.36
CA SER A 14 -51.97 -9.54 -34.19
C SER A 14 -52.43 -10.48 -33.05
N ALA A 15 -53.19 -11.53 -33.35
CA ALA A 15 -53.58 -12.54 -32.38
C ALA A 15 -52.38 -13.26 -31.76
N SER A 16 -51.39 -13.63 -32.58
CA SER A 16 -50.14 -14.26 -32.12
C SER A 16 -49.30 -13.35 -31.24
N ARG A 17 -49.28 -12.04 -31.53
CA ARG A 17 -48.64 -11.05 -30.65
C ARG A 17 -49.37 -10.98 -29.31
N GLN A 18 -50.69 -10.84 -29.33
CA GLN A 18 -51.51 -10.66 -28.14
C GLN A 18 -51.43 -11.87 -27.18
N ALA A 19 -51.35 -13.08 -27.72
CA ALA A 19 -51.08 -14.29 -26.94
C ALA A 19 -49.71 -14.23 -26.23
N ARG A 20 -48.65 -13.84 -26.96
CA ARG A 20 -47.30 -13.68 -26.38
C ARG A 20 -47.25 -12.64 -25.27
N TRP A 21 -47.98 -11.52 -25.41
CA TRP A 21 -48.06 -10.50 -24.35
C TRP A 21 -48.75 -11.03 -23.10
N ARG A 22 -49.81 -11.84 -23.25
CA ARG A 22 -50.47 -12.50 -22.11
C ARG A 22 -49.54 -13.47 -21.40
N ASP A 23 -48.81 -14.29 -22.15
CA ASP A 23 -47.88 -15.26 -21.58
C ASP A 23 -46.76 -14.55 -20.81
N LEU A 24 -46.19 -13.49 -21.39
CA LEU A 24 -45.14 -12.69 -20.75
C LEU A 24 -45.65 -11.99 -19.49
N ALA A 25 -46.87 -11.46 -19.51
CA ALA A 25 -47.47 -10.84 -18.33
C ALA A 25 -47.64 -11.86 -17.19
N LEU A 26 -48.19 -13.03 -17.49
CA LEU A 26 -48.41 -14.08 -16.49
C LEU A 26 -47.10 -14.67 -15.96
N LEU A 27 -46.09 -14.83 -16.82
CA LEU A 27 -44.74 -15.22 -16.41
C LEU A 27 -44.10 -14.15 -15.53
N SER A 28 -44.24 -12.87 -15.90
CA SER A 28 -43.68 -11.77 -15.11
C SER A 28 -44.33 -11.63 -13.74
N GLU A 29 -45.62 -11.93 -13.66
CA GLU A 29 -46.36 -11.98 -12.40
C GLU A 29 -45.95 -13.18 -11.55
N HIS A 30 -45.74 -14.34 -12.17
CA HIS A 30 -45.31 -15.55 -11.47
C HIS A 30 -43.88 -15.43 -10.91
N PHE A 31 -42.95 -14.93 -11.72
CA PHE A 31 -41.54 -14.81 -11.34
C PHE A 31 -41.23 -13.52 -10.57
N GLY A 32 -42.13 -12.55 -10.57
CA GLY A 32 -41.91 -11.22 -9.98
C GLY A 32 -40.84 -10.40 -10.71
N LEU A 33 -40.47 -10.80 -11.93
CA LEU A 33 -39.46 -10.16 -12.76
C LEU A 33 -39.80 -10.37 -14.23
N MET A 34 -39.39 -9.43 -15.08
CA MET A 34 -39.55 -9.59 -16.52
C MET A 34 -38.50 -10.59 -17.05
N PRO A 35 -38.90 -11.60 -17.84
CA PRO A 35 -37.94 -12.54 -18.45
C PRO A 35 -36.83 -11.87 -19.26
N LEU A 36 -37.13 -10.75 -19.92
CA LEU A 36 -36.16 -9.96 -20.66
C LEU A 36 -35.10 -9.37 -19.71
N ASP A 37 -35.52 -8.73 -18.62
CA ASP A 37 -34.61 -8.20 -17.60
C ASP A 37 -33.70 -9.27 -16.98
N PHE A 38 -34.20 -10.51 -16.84
CA PHE A 38 -33.39 -11.62 -16.35
C PHE A 38 -32.27 -11.95 -17.33
N VAL A 39 -32.59 -12.09 -18.62
CA VAL A 39 -31.60 -12.38 -19.65
C VAL A 39 -30.57 -11.25 -19.75
N ASP A 40 -31.02 -10.00 -19.77
CA ASP A 40 -30.14 -8.82 -19.80
C ASP A 40 -29.16 -8.81 -18.63
N LYS A 41 -29.64 -9.10 -17.41
CA LYS A 41 -28.78 -9.20 -16.22
C LYS A 41 -27.75 -10.32 -16.35
N VAL A 42 -28.12 -11.46 -16.91
CA VAL A 42 -27.17 -12.57 -17.14
C VAL A 42 -26.10 -12.15 -18.14
N ILE A 43 -26.48 -11.51 -19.25
CA ILE A 43 -25.53 -11.00 -20.26
C ILE A 43 -24.55 -9.99 -19.62
N ASN A 44 -25.07 -9.02 -18.87
CA ASN A 44 -24.25 -8.03 -18.18
C ASN A 44 -23.26 -8.68 -17.19
N ILE A 45 -23.72 -9.65 -16.40
CA ILE A 45 -22.85 -10.38 -15.46
C ILE A 45 -21.74 -11.11 -16.21
N VAL A 46 -22.05 -11.76 -17.34
CA VAL A 46 -21.06 -12.50 -18.11
C VAL A 46 -20.00 -11.56 -18.69
N ASN A 47 -20.40 -10.40 -19.22
CA ASN A 47 -19.47 -9.38 -19.72
C ASN A 47 -18.60 -8.83 -18.59
N ASP A 48 -19.17 -8.49 -17.44
CA ASP A 48 -18.40 -8.04 -16.27
C ASP A 48 -17.38 -9.08 -15.81
N ARG A 49 -17.77 -10.37 -15.84
CA ARG A 49 -16.88 -11.48 -15.50
C ARG A 49 -15.81 -11.69 -16.55
N LEU A 50 -16.09 -11.49 -17.84
CA LEU A 50 -15.08 -11.52 -18.89
C LEU A 50 -14.00 -10.49 -18.61
N TYR A 51 -14.36 -9.22 -18.43
CA TYR A 51 -13.38 -8.15 -18.17
C TYR A 51 -12.58 -8.41 -16.88
N SER A 52 -13.25 -8.78 -15.79
CA SER A 52 -12.57 -9.08 -14.53
C SER A 52 -11.63 -10.28 -14.60
N THR A 53 -11.96 -11.31 -15.39
CA THR A 53 -11.09 -12.48 -15.56
C THR A 53 -9.97 -12.20 -16.56
N SER A 54 -10.23 -11.40 -17.59
CA SER A 54 -9.24 -10.88 -18.54
C SER A 54 -8.13 -10.14 -17.80
N GLU A 55 -8.48 -9.18 -16.94
CA GLU A 55 -7.51 -8.41 -16.14
C GLU A 55 -6.64 -9.32 -15.25
N LYS A 56 -7.24 -10.31 -14.59
CA LYS A 56 -6.52 -11.28 -13.76
C LYS A 56 -5.61 -12.19 -14.57
N LEU A 57 -6.07 -12.61 -15.75
CA LEU A 57 -5.28 -13.40 -16.67
C LEU A 57 -4.08 -12.58 -17.18
N GLU A 58 -4.28 -11.31 -17.51
CA GLU A 58 -3.20 -10.40 -17.91
C GLU A 58 -2.14 -10.28 -16.81
N ALA A 59 -2.57 -10.05 -15.57
CA ALA A 59 -1.67 -9.98 -14.42
C ALA A 59 -0.87 -11.28 -14.23
N LEU A 60 -1.52 -12.43 -14.40
CA LEU A 60 -0.87 -13.74 -14.33
C LEU A 60 0.15 -13.93 -15.45
N VAL A 61 -0.22 -13.63 -16.69
CA VAL A 61 0.68 -13.76 -17.85
C VAL A 61 1.86 -12.80 -17.72
N ALA A 62 1.63 -11.56 -17.27
CA ALA A 62 2.67 -10.59 -16.99
C ALA A 62 3.65 -11.07 -15.91
N SER A 63 3.17 -11.82 -14.91
CA SER A 63 4.04 -12.40 -13.87
C SER A 63 4.97 -13.51 -14.38
N ILE A 64 4.57 -14.23 -15.44
CA ILE A 64 5.31 -15.34 -16.03
C ILE A 64 6.23 -14.87 -17.16
N GLN A 65 5.71 -14.07 -18.09
CA GLN A 65 6.38 -13.68 -19.33
C GLN A 65 6.98 -12.26 -19.29
N GLY A 66 6.66 -11.47 -18.26
CA GLY A 66 7.02 -10.07 -18.15
C GLY A 66 6.03 -9.13 -18.85
N THR A 67 6.05 -7.86 -18.45
CA THR A 67 5.23 -6.81 -19.08
C THR A 67 5.88 -6.35 -20.38
N GLY A 68 5.44 -6.92 -21.50
CA GLY A 68 5.89 -6.56 -22.86
C GLY A 68 4.72 -6.15 -23.77
N LYS A 69 5.03 -5.40 -24.84
CA LYS A 69 4.05 -4.99 -25.86
C LYS A 69 3.32 -6.17 -26.52
N THR A 70 3.98 -7.32 -26.60
CA THR A 70 3.41 -8.56 -27.13
C THR A 70 2.36 -9.15 -26.20
N THR A 71 2.58 -9.10 -24.88
CA THR A 71 1.66 -9.61 -23.87
C THR A 71 0.35 -8.82 -23.88
N THR A 72 0.44 -7.49 -23.88
CA THR A 72 -0.73 -6.60 -23.92
C THR A 72 -1.50 -6.75 -25.23
N LEU A 73 -0.80 -6.88 -26.36
CA LEU A 73 -1.44 -7.07 -27.66
C LEU A 73 -2.19 -8.40 -27.75
N ASN A 74 -1.56 -9.48 -27.31
CA ASN A 74 -2.17 -10.82 -27.32
C ASN A 74 -3.36 -10.89 -26.37
N MET A 75 -3.28 -10.20 -25.23
CA MET A 75 -4.38 -10.13 -24.27
C MET A 75 -5.58 -9.35 -24.83
N ALA A 76 -5.33 -8.21 -25.48
CA ALA A 76 -6.37 -7.46 -26.17
C ALA A 76 -7.02 -8.28 -27.32
N GLN A 77 -6.23 -9.08 -28.04
CA GLN A 77 -6.76 -10.01 -29.05
C GLN A 77 -7.64 -11.10 -28.44
N PHE A 78 -7.23 -11.65 -27.29
CA PHE A 78 -8.02 -12.63 -26.55
C PHE A 78 -9.35 -12.01 -26.08
N GLU A 79 -9.32 -10.79 -25.56
CA GLU A 79 -10.52 -10.06 -25.13
C GLU A 79 -11.50 -9.87 -26.29
N MET A 80 -11.04 -9.31 -27.42
CA MET A 80 -11.89 -9.15 -28.61
C MET A 80 -12.46 -10.48 -29.12
N LEU A 81 -11.66 -11.56 -29.08
CA LEU A 81 -12.13 -12.89 -29.49
C LEU A 81 -13.23 -13.40 -28.56
N MET A 82 -13.06 -13.22 -27.25
CA MET A 82 -14.01 -13.64 -26.24
C MET A 82 -15.28 -12.81 -26.26
N GLU A 83 -15.20 -11.50 -26.45
CA GLU A 83 -16.35 -10.61 -26.65
C GLU A 83 -17.21 -11.10 -27.81
N ASN A 84 -16.62 -11.26 -28.99
CA ASN A 84 -17.34 -11.73 -30.17
C ASN A 84 -17.95 -13.14 -29.98
N SER A 85 -17.25 -14.02 -29.25
CA SER A 85 -17.76 -15.34 -28.90
C SER A 85 -18.95 -15.24 -27.94
N ILE A 86 -18.85 -14.42 -26.89
CA ILE A 86 -19.90 -14.23 -25.91
C ILE A 86 -21.12 -13.62 -26.58
N ASP A 87 -20.99 -12.53 -27.32
CA ASP A 87 -22.10 -11.88 -28.04
C ASP A 87 -22.85 -12.90 -28.91
N THR A 88 -22.13 -13.64 -29.76
CA THR A 88 -22.75 -14.62 -30.68
C THR A 88 -23.50 -15.73 -29.96
N HIS A 89 -22.98 -16.23 -28.84
CA HIS A 89 -23.61 -17.33 -28.10
C HIS A 89 -24.70 -16.83 -27.16
N PHE A 90 -24.56 -15.63 -26.61
CA PHE A 90 -25.53 -15.03 -25.69
C PHE A 90 -26.73 -14.43 -26.43
N ASP A 91 -26.59 -13.99 -27.68
CA ASP A 91 -27.72 -13.69 -28.57
C ASP A 91 -28.59 -14.94 -28.79
N LYS A 92 -27.96 -16.10 -29.01
CA LYS A 92 -28.67 -17.38 -29.17
C LYS A 92 -29.31 -17.82 -27.86
N PHE A 93 -28.62 -17.62 -26.75
CA PHE A 93 -29.16 -17.88 -25.41
C PHE A 93 -30.38 -17.00 -25.14
N GLU A 94 -30.36 -15.71 -25.46
CA GLU A 94 -31.51 -14.82 -25.30
C GLU A 94 -32.72 -15.36 -26.06
N VAL A 95 -32.53 -15.65 -27.35
CA VAL A 95 -33.61 -16.18 -28.19
C VAL A 95 -34.12 -17.52 -27.64
N TYR A 96 -33.23 -18.40 -27.20
CA TYR A 96 -33.61 -19.70 -26.63
C TYR A 96 -34.35 -19.55 -25.31
N ALA A 97 -33.85 -18.72 -24.39
CA ALA A 97 -34.45 -18.47 -23.09
C ALA A 97 -35.86 -17.91 -23.26
N LEU A 98 -36.05 -16.89 -24.09
CA LEU A 98 -37.36 -16.27 -24.31
C LEU A 98 -38.33 -17.16 -25.09
N LYS A 99 -37.83 -18.01 -25.99
CA LYS A 99 -38.69 -18.86 -26.84
C LYS A 99 -39.04 -20.20 -26.19
N SER A 100 -38.18 -20.75 -25.35
CA SER A 100 -38.31 -22.13 -24.85
C SER A 100 -38.36 -22.26 -23.34
N VAL A 101 -37.67 -21.40 -22.59
CA VAL A 101 -37.68 -21.45 -21.12
C VAL A 101 -38.82 -20.59 -20.56
N PHE A 102 -38.93 -19.36 -21.06
CA PHE A 102 -39.97 -18.40 -20.71
C PHE A 102 -41.11 -18.39 -21.74
N SER A 103 -41.57 -19.58 -22.11
CA SER A 103 -42.73 -19.74 -22.98
C SER A 103 -43.74 -20.69 -22.38
N LEU A 104 -45.01 -20.36 -22.58
CA LEU A 104 -46.12 -21.16 -22.12
C LEU A 104 -46.75 -21.92 -23.29
N PRO A 105 -47.17 -23.17 -23.08
CA PRO A 105 -47.96 -23.87 -24.09
C PRO A 105 -49.28 -23.12 -24.29
N ALA A 106 -49.70 -22.94 -25.55
CA ALA A 106 -50.89 -22.17 -25.93
C ALA A 106 -52.23 -22.62 -25.27
N ASN A 107 -52.22 -23.77 -24.60
CA ASN A 107 -53.40 -24.42 -24.02
C ASN A 107 -53.29 -24.58 -22.48
N MET A 108 -52.30 -23.97 -21.83
CA MET A 108 -52.09 -24.13 -20.40
C MET A 108 -52.85 -23.05 -19.61
N ALA A 109 -53.97 -23.43 -19.01
CA ALA A 109 -54.66 -22.57 -18.06
C ALA A 109 -53.90 -22.59 -16.71
N MET A 110 -53.03 -21.60 -16.50
CA MET A 110 -52.41 -21.39 -15.18
C MET A 110 -53.23 -20.41 -14.36
N THR A 111 -53.50 -20.81 -13.11
CA THR A 111 -54.06 -19.92 -12.07
C THR A 111 -52.96 -19.70 -11.04
N LEU A 112 -52.50 -18.45 -10.92
CA LEU A 112 -51.49 -18.12 -9.90
C LEU A 112 -52.13 -18.16 -8.50
N PRO A 113 -51.37 -18.51 -7.45
CA PRO A 113 -51.91 -18.67 -6.10
C PRO A 113 -52.65 -17.43 -5.59
N HIS A 114 -52.15 -16.23 -5.90
CA HIS A 114 -52.72 -14.97 -5.42
C HIS A 114 -54.02 -14.54 -6.13
N TYR A 115 -54.46 -15.25 -7.17
CA TYR A 115 -55.80 -15.07 -7.73
C TYR A 115 -56.89 -15.81 -6.95
N ARG A 116 -56.53 -16.72 -6.02
CA ARG A 116 -57.51 -17.54 -5.30
C ARG A 116 -58.26 -16.78 -4.21
N ASP A 117 -57.62 -15.76 -3.65
CA ASP A 117 -58.12 -15.01 -2.49
C ASP A 117 -58.69 -13.63 -2.89
N ILE A 118 -58.90 -13.39 -4.20
CA ILE A 118 -59.46 -12.14 -4.70
C ILE A 118 -60.98 -12.22 -4.68
N ASP A 119 -61.61 -11.34 -3.91
CA ASP A 119 -63.05 -11.20 -3.89
C ASP A 119 -63.52 -10.34 -5.07
N TYR A 120 -64.07 -11.00 -6.09
CA TYR A 120 -64.61 -10.34 -7.29
C TYR A 120 -65.97 -9.68 -7.07
N THR A 121 -66.52 -9.70 -5.85
CA THR A 121 -67.83 -9.12 -5.52
C THR A 121 -67.75 -7.68 -4.99
N LEU A 122 -66.55 -7.11 -4.91
CA LEU A 122 -66.33 -5.75 -4.40
C LEU A 122 -67.12 -4.72 -5.22
N THR A 123 -67.80 -3.82 -4.51
CA THR A 123 -68.50 -2.69 -5.15
C THR A 123 -67.53 -1.54 -5.41
N ARG A 124 -67.83 -0.72 -6.43
CA ARG A 124 -67.01 0.47 -6.79
C ARG A 124 -66.82 1.45 -5.63
N GLU A 125 -67.79 1.53 -4.72
CA GLU A 125 -67.69 2.38 -3.52
C GLU A 125 -66.67 1.83 -2.51
N GLN A 126 -66.60 0.51 -2.36
CA GLN A 126 -65.62 -0.15 -1.50
C GLN A 126 -64.21 -0.05 -2.08
N GLU A 127 -64.05 -0.16 -3.40
CA GLU A 127 -62.77 0.05 -4.10
C GLU A 127 -62.23 1.47 -3.86
N LEU A 128 -63.08 2.50 -4.03
CA LEU A 128 -62.72 3.89 -3.76
C LEU A 128 -62.36 4.15 -2.28
N ALA A 129 -63.02 3.46 -1.36
CA ALA A 129 -62.68 3.54 0.06
C ALA A 129 -61.30 2.92 0.34
N LEU A 130 -61.00 1.77 -0.28
CA LEU A 130 -59.71 1.09 -0.18
C LEU A 130 -58.58 1.94 -0.77
N ASP A 131 -58.78 2.55 -1.94
CA ASP A 131 -57.80 3.44 -2.56
C ASP A 131 -57.46 4.63 -1.65
N LYS A 132 -58.48 5.18 -0.99
CA LYS A 132 -58.29 6.27 -0.03
C LYS A 132 -57.51 5.82 1.20
N GLU A 133 -57.79 4.63 1.72
CA GLU A 133 -57.05 4.05 2.84
C GLU A 133 -55.60 3.72 2.47
N LEU A 134 -55.37 3.18 1.26
CA LEU A 134 -54.05 2.89 0.72
C LEU A 134 -53.23 4.17 0.60
N GLU A 135 -53.81 5.24 0.06
CA GLU A 135 -53.13 6.52 -0.09
C GLU A 135 -52.82 7.16 1.27
N GLN A 136 -53.74 7.07 2.24
CA GLN A 136 -53.49 7.50 3.61
C GLN A 136 -52.34 6.72 4.27
N THR A 137 -52.33 5.39 4.09
CA THR A 137 -51.27 4.52 4.61
C THR A 137 -49.93 4.82 3.95
N ARG A 138 -49.92 5.04 2.63
CA ARG A 138 -48.72 5.42 1.89
C ARG A 138 -48.17 6.75 2.36
N GLN A 139 -49.03 7.75 2.57
CA GLN A 139 -48.63 9.06 3.07
C GLN A 139 -48.06 8.99 4.49
N THR A 140 -48.71 8.25 5.39
CA THR A 140 -48.22 8.08 6.77
C THR A 140 -46.88 7.33 6.80
N LEU A 141 -46.72 6.29 5.97
CA LEU A 141 -45.45 5.57 5.84
C LEU A 141 -44.34 6.48 5.31
N LEU A 142 -44.59 7.25 4.25
CA LEU A 142 -43.62 8.19 3.70
C LEU A 142 -43.22 9.26 4.72
N GLN A 143 -44.18 9.79 5.48
CA GLN A 143 -43.92 10.74 6.56
C GLN A 143 -43.04 10.12 7.65
N ALA A 144 -43.34 8.89 8.08
CA ALA A 144 -42.56 8.17 9.08
C ALA A 144 -41.12 7.88 8.60
N ILE A 145 -40.96 7.40 7.37
CA ILE A 145 -39.65 7.14 6.76
C ILE A 145 -38.85 8.44 6.65
N ASN A 146 -39.45 9.52 6.14
CA ASN A 146 -38.77 10.81 6.01
C ASN A 146 -38.39 11.39 7.36
N ALA A 147 -39.24 11.26 8.38
CA ALA A 147 -38.94 11.69 9.74
C ALA A 147 -37.75 10.92 10.33
N GLU A 148 -37.72 9.59 10.16
CA GLU A 148 -36.61 8.76 10.66
C GLU A 148 -35.32 8.99 9.87
N LEU A 149 -35.39 9.15 8.54
CA LEU A 149 -34.26 9.55 7.72
C LEU A 149 -33.67 10.87 8.18
N LYS A 150 -34.51 11.90 8.39
CA LYS A 150 -34.11 13.21 8.88
C LYS A 150 -33.51 13.15 10.28
N ARG A 151 -34.07 12.32 11.17
CA ARG A 151 -33.51 12.09 12.52
C ARG A 151 -32.13 11.45 12.45
N ARG A 152 -31.97 10.42 11.62
CA ARG A 152 -30.69 9.70 11.45
C ARG A 152 -29.63 10.59 10.82
N THR A 153 -29.94 11.30 9.72
CA THR A 153 -29.00 12.25 9.11
C THR A 153 -28.67 13.40 10.06
N GLY A 154 -29.66 13.93 10.77
CA GLY A 154 -29.43 14.97 11.79
C GLY A 154 -28.50 14.52 12.92
N ARG A 155 -28.45 13.23 13.25
CA ARG A 155 -27.53 12.67 14.25
C ARG A 155 -26.15 12.33 13.66
N LEU A 156 -26.11 11.75 12.47
CA LEU A 156 -24.88 11.27 11.84
C LEU A 156 -24.03 12.41 11.26
N ASN A 157 -24.65 13.43 10.67
CA ASN A 157 -23.93 14.57 10.09
C ASN A 157 -23.02 15.31 11.10
N PRO A 158 -23.48 15.70 12.30
CA PRO A 158 -22.60 16.36 13.27
C PRO A 158 -21.54 15.41 13.83
N GLN A 159 -21.82 14.11 13.94
CA GLN A 159 -20.82 13.11 14.34
C GLN A 159 -19.71 12.98 13.29
N ALA A 160 -20.08 12.90 12.01
CA ALA A 160 -19.13 12.87 10.90
C ALA A 160 -18.31 14.17 10.82
N ALA A 161 -18.96 15.33 10.97
CA ALA A 161 -18.27 16.62 10.99
C ALA A 161 -17.26 16.72 12.15
N ARG A 162 -17.64 16.26 13.35
CA ARG A 162 -16.74 16.21 14.51
C ARG A 162 -15.59 15.23 14.30
N ALA A 163 -15.84 14.08 13.71
CA ALA A 163 -14.80 13.10 13.39
C ALA A 163 -13.80 13.66 12.36
N GLU A 164 -14.27 14.34 11.31
CA GLU A 164 -13.39 15.01 10.35
C GLU A 164 -12.59 16.15 10.98
N GLN A 165 -13.20 16.91 11.90
CA GLN A 165 -12.48 17.96 12.61
C GLN A 165 -11.36 17.37 13.49
N LEU A 166 -11.66 16.33 14.28
CA LEU A 166 -10.64 15.61 15.06
C LEU A 166 -9.56 15.01 14.16
N ARG A 167 -9.94 14.45 12.99
CA ARG A 167 -8.99 13.92 12.02
C ARG A 167 -8.05 15.02 11.51
N LYS A 168 -8.55 16.22 11.22
CA LYS A 168 -7.74 17.38 10.81
C LYS A 168 -6.83 17.86 11.93
N GLU A 169 -7.33 17.93 13.16
CA GLU A 169 -6.53 18.31 14.33
C GLU A 169 -5.40 17.29 14.58
N LEU A 170 -5.68 15.98 14.50
CA LEU A 170 -4.66 14.94 14.60
C LEU A 170 -3.66 14.99 13.44
N ALA A 171 -4.13 15.22 12.21
CA ALA A 171 -3.25 15.38 11.04
C ALA A 171 -2.31 16.57 11.22
N PHE A 172 -2.83 17.71 11.69
CA PHE A 172 -2.02 18.90 12.01
C PHE A 172 -0.98 18.62 13.10
N LEU A 173 -1.36 17.95 14.19
CA LEU A 173 -0.40 17.58 15.24
C LEU A 173 0.68 16.61 14.74
N THR A 174 0.30 15.69 13.84
CA THR A 174 1.24 14.73 13.23
C THR A 174 2.21 15.45 12.28
N GLU A 175 1.71 16.39 11.48
CA GLU A 175 2.52 17.23 10.58
C GLU A 175 3.48 18.13 11.36
N MET A 176 3.00 18.80 12.42
CA MET A 176 3.86 19.59 13.32
C MET A 176 4.97 18.75 13.99
N ALA A 177 4.67 17.51 14.36
CA ALA A 177 5.68 16.60 14.92
C ALA A 177 6.73 16.25 13.86
N GLN A 178 6.32 15.99 12.62
CA GLN A 178 7.23 15.74 11.49
C GLN A 178 8.08 16.97 11.14
N GLU A 179 7.50 18.17 11.07
CA GLU A 179 8.21 19.42 10.80
C GLU A 179 9.29 19.73 11.84
N ARG A 180 9.02 19.40 13.11
CA ARG A 180 10.00 19.55 14.21
C ARG A 180 10.95 18.35 14.33
N ASN A 181 10.95 17.43 13.35
CA ASN A 181 11.80 16.24 13.31
C ASN A 181 11.63 15.32 14.53
N VAL A 182 10.45 15.37 15.17
CA VAL A 182 10.09 14.48 16.26
C VAL A 182 9.42 13.26 15.62
N ALA A 183 10.17 12.16 15.50
CA ALA A 183 9.64 10.84 15.13
C ALA A 183 8.38 10.44 15.94
N PRO A 184 7.62 9.40 15.55
CA PRO A 184 6.41 9.00 16.25
C PRO A 184 6.67 8.85 17.76
N LEU A 185 5.84 9.48 18.59
CA LEU A 185 6.06 9.58 20.04
C LEU A 185 6.27 8.20 20.70
N GLY A 186 5.63 7.15 20.17
CA GLY A 186 5.82 5.78 20.63
C GLY A 186 7.25 5.28 20.48
N GLU A 187 7.90 5.54 19.34
CA GLU A 187 9.28 5.13 19.07
C GLU A 187 10.28 5.91 19.94
N HIS A 188 10.02 7.20 20.18
CA HIS A 188 10.85 8.01 21.07
C HIS A 188 10.75 7.61 22.53
N ILE A 189 9.55 7.28 23.02
CA ILE A 189 9.40 6.82 24.40
C ILE A 189 10.15 5.51 24.60
N THR A 190 10.04 4.55 23.67
CA THR A 190 10.82 3.31 23.73
C THR A 190 12.32 3.56 23.67
N PHE A 191 12.76 4.45 22.77
CA PHE A 191 14.18 4.80 22.67
C PHE A 191 14.70 5.46 23.95
N VAL A 192 13.98 6.44 24.51
CA VAL A 192 14.39 7.13 25.75
C VAL A 192 14.39 6.17 26.93
N VAL A 193 13.43 5.24 27.02
CA VAL A 193 13.42 4.19 28.05
C VAL A 193 14.61 3.25 27.89
N ASP A 194 14.94 2.82 26.68
CA ASP A 194 16.11 1.97 26.41
C ASP A 194 17.42 2.68 26.76
N GLN A 195 17.54 3.96 26.40
CA GLN A 195 18.71 4.78 26.75
C GLN A 195 18.81 5.03 28.26
N ALA A 196 17.68 5.23 28.96
CA ALA A 196 17.67 5.39 30.41
C ALA A 196 18.12 4.10 31.12
N HIS A 197 17.68 2.93 30.64
CA HIS A 197 18.16 1.65 31.15
C HIS A 197 19.65 1.41 30.85
N ALA A 198 20.14 1.81 29.67
CA ALA A 198 21.57 1.72 29.34
C ALA A 198 22.42 2.61 30.26
N LEU A 199 21.95 3.84 30.52
CA LEU A 199 22.57 4.76 31.48
C LEU A 199 22.56 4.19 32.90
N ASP A 200 21.45 3.62 33.35
CA ASP A 200 21.35 3.03 34.69
C ASP A 200 22.34 1.87 34.88
N ARG A 201 22.52 1.03 33.84
CA ARG A 201 23.56 -0.02 33.84
C ARG A 201 24.97 0.57 33.90
N LEU A 202 25.26 1.59 33.09
CA LEU A 202 26.58 2.26 33.08
C LEU A 202 26.86 2.96 34.43
N VAL A 203 25.85 3.54 35.06
CA VAL A 203 25.95 4.16 36.39
C VAL A 203 26.17 3.09 37.47
N ALA A 204 25.48 1.95 37.38
CA ALA A 204 25.70 0.82 38.28
C ALA A 204 27.12 0.22 38.12
N GLU A 205 27.59 0.03 36.89
CA GLU A 205 28.95 -0.44 36.61
C GLU A 205 30.01 0.54 37.10
N THR A 206 29.86 1.84 36.82
CA THR A 206 30.80 2.86 37.30
C THR A 206 30.79 2.98 38.82
N ARG A 207 29.63 2.84 39.47
CA ARG A 207 29.52 2.80 40.92
C ARG A 207 30.20 1.57 41.52
N GLN A 208 30.05 0.41 40.89
CA GLN A 208 30.70 -0.84 41.32
C GLN A 208 32.23 -0.74 41.17
N VAL A 209 32.73 -0.15 40.08
CA VAL A 209 34.17 0.09 39.86
C VAL A 209 34.76 1.08 40.88
N VAL A 210 33.96 2.05 41.35
CA VAL A 210 34.35 3.00 42.40
C VAL A 210 34.33 2.36 43.80
N GLU A 211 33.34 1.52 44.09
CA GLU A 211 33.22 0.78 45.36
C GLU A 211 34.29 -0.33 45.49
N ASP A 212 34.70 -0.97 44.39
CA ASP A 212 35.75 -2.00 44.34
C ASP A 212 37.19 -1.43 44.42
N GLY A 213 37.36 -0.10 44.52
CA GLY A 213 38.67 0.55 44.67
C GLY A 213 39.60 0.39 43.46
N ARG A 214 39.04 0.05 42.28
CA ARG A 214 39.78 -0.22 41.03
C ARG A 214 39.60 0.91 40.02
N LEU A 215 39.98 2.13 40.40
CA LEU A 215 40.02 3.29 39.49
C LEU A 215 40.87 3.07 38.22
N ASN A 216 41.75 2.06 38.21
CA ASN A 216 42.64 1.75 37.09
C ASN A 216 42.06 0.75 36.08
N GLN A 217 40.83 0.26 36.26
CA GLN A 217 40.17 -0.70 35.36
C GLN A 217 38.87 -0.17 34.75
N LEU A 218 38.73 1.14 34.63
CA LEU A 218 37.73 1.70 33.73
C LEU A 218 38.03 1.23 32.30
N PRO A 219 37.05 0.72 31.54
CA PRO A 219 37.20 0.61 30.10
C PRO A 219 37.20 2.03 29.55
N THR A 220 38.37 2.68 29.52
CA THR A 220 38.57 3.84 28.68
C THR A 220 38.47 3.33 27.25
N GLN A 221 37.28 3.43 26.66
CA GLN A 221 37.19 3.50 25.21
C GLN A 221 38.05 4.68 24.81
N ARG A 222 39.27 4.39 24.32
CA ARG A 222 40.23 5.40 23.89
C ARG A 222 39.52 6.32 22.91
N THR A 223 39.31 7.56 23.30
CA THR A 223 38.73 8.53 22.38
C THR A 223 39.77 8.86 21.32
N THR A 224 39.31 9.30 20.14
CA THR A 224 40.20 9.77 19.06
C THR A 224 41.14 10.89 19.54
N ARG A 225 40.70 11.67 20.54
CA ARG A 225 41.49 12.68 21.24
C ARG A 225 42.65 12.07 22.04
N ASP A 226 42.46 10.94 22.71
CA ASP A 226 43.52 10.29 23.50
C ASP A 226 44.62 9.73 22.60
N ALA A 227 44.25 9.21 21.42
CA ALA A 227 45.21 8.77 20.41
C ALA A 227 46.04 9.94 19.84
N TYR A 228 45.40 11.11 19.66
CA TYR A 228 46.09 12.33 19.24
C TYR A 228 47.09 12.82 20.30
N LEU A 229 46.68 12.86 21.57
CA LEU A 229 47.56 13.29 22.67
C LEU A 229 48.74 12.32 22.87
N ASP A 230 48.53 11.01 22.72
CA ASP A 230 49.59 10.00 22.74
C ASP A 230 50.60 10.19 21.60
N ALA A 231 50.14 10.58 20.41
CA ALA A 231 51.00 10.83 19.25
C ALA A 231 51.83 12.11 19.43
N VAL A 232 51.22 13.19 19.88
CA VAL A 232 51.90 14.47 20.16
C VAL A 232 52.90 14.31 21.31
N ALA A 233 52.54 13.58 22.37
CA ALA A 233 53.46 13.32 23.48
C ALA A 233 54.68 12.49 23.04
N ARG A 234 54.49 11.47 22.20
CA ARG A 234 55.60 10.68 21.65
C ARG A 234 56.51 11.49 20.74
N ALA A 235 55.95 12.34 19.89
CA ALA A 235 56.73 13.26 19.05
C ALA A 235 57.56 14.23 19.90
N GLY A 236 56.97 14.85 20.92
CA GLY A 236 57.68 15.77 21.81
C GLY A 236 58.76 15.09 22.67
N ILE A 237 58.57 13.83 23.07
CA ILE A 237 59.60 13.06 23.79
C ILE A 237 60.75 12.69 22.85
N ALA A 238 60.46 12.26 21.62
CA ALA A 238 61.47 11.95 20.62
C ALA A 238 62.31 13.18 20.24
N ASP A 239 61.68 14.35 20.09
CA ASP A 239 62.38 15.61 19.84
C ASP A 239 63.28 16.01 21.02
N ARG A 240 62.82 15.77 22.26
CA ARG A 240 63.60 16.06 23.47
C ARG A 240 64.78 15.11 23.65
N GLU A 241 64.61 13.82 23.33
CA GLU A 241 65.67 12.83 23.33
C GLU A 241 66.68 13.06 22.20
N ALA A 242 66.22 13.49 21.02
CA ALA A 242 67.11 13.90 19.92
C ALA A 242 67.94 15.12 20.33
N LEU A 243 67.33 16.12 20.99
CA LEU A 243 68.02 17.30 21.49
C LEU A 243 69.00 16.95 22.63
N GLU A 244 68.64 16.04 23.54
CA GLU A 244 69.52 15.58 24.63
C GLU A 244 70.70 14.77 24.10
N ASN A 245 70.49 13.91 23.09
CA ASN A 245 71.55 13.17 22.41
C ASN A 245 72.48 14.09 21.60
N GLU A 246 71.94 15.14 20.97
CA GLU A 246 72.72 16.14 20.22
C GLU A 246 73.51 17.07 21.16
N LEU A 247 72.95 17.42 22.33
CA LEU A 247 73.66 18.12 23.41
C LEU A 247 74.75 17.27 24.06
N GLN A 248 74.54 15.96 24.19
CA GLN A 248 75.58 15.03 24.64
C GLN A 248 76.68 14.86 23.60
N ALA A 249 76.34 14.75 22.31
CA ALA A 249 77.31 14.73 21.21
C ALA A 249 78.14 16.03 21.15
N SER A 250 77.50 17.18 21.39
CA SER A 250 78.16 18.50 21.46
C SER A 250 79.05 18.68 22.70
N ARG A 251 78.77 17.97 23.80
CA ARG A 251 79.63 17.94 25.01
C ARG A 251 80.87 17.04 24.84
N SER A 252 80.81 16.02 23.97
CA SER A 252 81.99 15.23 23.60
C SER A 252 82.88 15.91 22.56
N ASP A 253 82.37 16.87 21.79
CA ASP A 253 83.10 17.53 20.69
C ASP A 253 83.67 18.93 21.06
N SER A 254 83.53 19.36 22.32
CA SER A 254 83.97 20.67 22.81
C SER A 254 85.36 20.70 23.45
N GLN A 255 86.21 19.70 23.14
CA GLN A 255 87.67 19.83 23.26
C GLN A 255 88.29 20.03 21.87
N HIS A 256 88.03 21.15 21.20
CA HIS A 256 88.98 21.98 20.42
C HIS A 256 88.21 23.09 19.64
N ARG A 257 88.41 24.36 20.03
CA ARG A 257 88.31 25.67 19.31
C ARG A 257 87.49 25.74 17.98
N LYS A 258 86.69 26.76 17.62
CA LYS A 258 86.29 28.14 18.06
C LYS A 258 84.96 28.47 17.30
N PRO A 259 84.16 29.49 17.69
CA PRO A 259 82.78 29.64 17.19
C PRO A 259 82.72 30.35 15.83
N ASP A 260 81.89 29.83 14.91
CA ASP A 260 81.55 30.47 13.64
C ASP A 260 80.05 30.82 13.61
N SER A 261 79.74 32.09 13.38
CA SER A 261 78.42 32.72 13.61
C SER A 261 77.44 32.57 12.44
N GLY A 262 77.56 31.52 11.63
CA GLY A 262 76.71 31.27 10.45
C GLY A 262 75.60 30.24 10.61
N ARG A 263 75.71 29.29 11.56
CA ARG A 263 74.83 28.09 11.60
C ARG A 263 73.51 28.22 12.34
N ALA A 264 73.31 29.29 13.11
CA ALA A 264 72.09 29.48 13.90
C ALA A 264 70.85 29.85 13.05
N ARG A 265 71.02 30.28 11.79
CA ARG A 265 69.91 30.64 10.90
C ARG A 265 69.36 29.46 10.08
N GLU A 266 70.18 28.47 9.73
CA GLU A 266 69.72 27.28 9.00
C GLU A 266 68.95 26.30 9.90
N HIS A 267 69.34 26.15 11.18
CA HIS A 267 68.65 25.25 12.11
C HIS A 267 67.23 25.74 12.47
N ALA A 268 67.02 27.06 12.53
CA ALA A 268 65.70 27.65 12.76
C ALA A 268 64.77 27.51 11.53
N GLN A 269 65.32 27.44 10.31
CA GLN A 269 64.55 27.20 9.09
C GLN A 269 64.19 25.72 8.91
N LEU A 270 65.07 24.77 9.27
CA LEU A 270 64.77 23.33 9.18
C LEU A 270 63.72 22.86 10.20
N LEU A 271 63.72 23.41 11.42
CA LEU A 271 62.70 23.11 12.44
C LEU A 271 61.31 23.65 12.08
N SER A 272 61.23 24.73 11.30
CA SER A 272 59.95 25.27 10.80
C SER A 272 59.33 24.37 9.73
N VAL A 273 60.13 23.76 8.86
CA VAL A 273 59.63 22.98 7.71
C VAL A 273 59.22 21.56 8.11
N ALA A 274 59.94 20.91 9.04
CA ALA A 274 59.57 19.58 9.52
C ALA A 274 58.24 19.54 10.30
N SER A 275 57.87 20.66 10.95
CA SER A 275 56.59 20.79 11.66
C SER A 275 55.37 20.96 10.73
N LEU A 276 55.59 21.47 9.51
CA LEU A 276 54.54 21.72 8.52
C LEU A 276 54.21 20.47 7.70
N ASP A 277 55.22 19.71 7.27
CA ASP A 277 55.01 18.47 6.51
C ASP A 277 54.34 17.37 7.36
N THR A 278 54.62 17.34 8.66
CA THR A 278 53.96 16.42 9.61
C THR A 278 52.52 16.84 9.91
N LEU A 279 52.22 18.14 9.95
CA LEU A 279 50.86 18.66 10.08
C LEU A 279 50.02 18.42 8.82
N GLU A 280 50.60 18.54 7.61
CA GLU A 280 49.91 18.22 6.35
C GLU A 280 49.65 16.71 6.17
N ALA A 281 50.62 15.87 6.53
CA ALA A 281 50.44 14.41 6.49
C ALA A 281 49.36 13.92 7.49
N MET A 282 49.21 14.58 8.65
CA MET A 282 48.19 14.24 9.64
C MET A 282 46.81 14.84 9.33
N LYS A 283 46.74 16.01 8.66
CA LYS A 283 45.49 16.56 8.14
C LYS A 283 44.87 15.66 7.07
N ALA A 284 45.68 15.02 6.23
CA ALA A 284 45.21 14.05 5.23
C ALA A 284 44.55 12.79 5.86
N VAL A 285 44.96 12.39 7.07
CA VAL A 285 44.36 11.27 7.81
C VAL A 285 43.04 11.66 8.49
N LEU A 286 42.91 12.91 8.93
CA LEU A 286 41.67 13.46 9.47
C LEU A 286 40.62 13.72 8.36
N ASP A 287 41.03 14.26 7.21
CA ASP A 287 40.15 14.47 6.06
C ASP A 287 39.77 13.15 5.36
N GLY A 288 40.62 12.12 5.45
CA GLY A 288 40.35 10.76 4.93
C GLY A 288 39.28 9.97 5.71
N GLY A 289 38.92 10.41 6.92
CA GLY A 289 37.86 9.80 7.74
C GLY A 289 36.44 10.19 7.32
N GLU A 290 36.26 11.27 6.56
CA GLU A 290 34.95 11.77 6.11
C GLU A 290 34.51 11.22 4.73
N GLN A 291 35.39 10.54 3.98
CA GLN A 291 35.02 9.91 2.70
C GLN A 291 34.77 8.40 2.76
N ALA A 292 34.99 7.74 3.92
CA ALA A 292 34.71 6.31 4.09
C ALA A 292 33.27 5.99 4.55
N THR A 293 32.46 6.99 4.92
CA THR A 293 31.04 6.80 5.32
C THR A 293 30.02 7.15 4.23
N THR A 294 30.46 7.68 3.09
CA THR A 294 29.59 8.02 1.94
C THR A 294 29.79 7.15 0.69
N ALA A 295 30.75 6.20 0.69
CA ALA A 295 30.98 5.29 -0.44
C ALA A 295 30.53 3.82 -0.23
N THR A 296 29.93 3.45 0.92
CA THR A 296 29.45 2.07 1.19
C THR A 296 27.91 1.96 1.28
N ARG A 297 27.17 2.84 0.59
CA ARG A 297 25.70 2.71 0.44
C ARG A 297 25.19 2.91 -0.97
N GLN A 298 25.96 2.49 -1.99
CA GLN A 298 25.47 2.50 -3.37
C GLN A 298 26.03 1.44 -4.31
N THR A 299 26.32 0.21 -3.87
CA THR A 299 26.49 -0.96 -4.77
C THR A 299 26.29 -2.29 -4.05
N ALA A 300 25.03 -2.71 -3.82
CA ALA A 300 24.69 -4.13 -3.65
C ALA A 300 23.18 -4.34 -3.88
N ARG A 301 22.71 -4.07 -5.10
CA ARG A 301 21.54 -4.75 -5.65
C ARG A 301 22.01 -6.14 -6.07
N THR A 302 21.70 -7.16 -5.28
CA THR A 302 21.88 -8.56 -5.68
C THR A 302 20.81 -8.92 -6.72
N PRO A 303 21.18 -9.58 -7.84
CA PRO A 303 20.23 -10.09 -8.81
C PRO A 303 19.59 -11.37 -8.27
N SER A 304 18.25 -11.37 -8.20
CA SER A 304 17.44 -12.57 -7.95
C SER A 304 17.35 -13.38 -9.23
N ALA A 305 18.05 -14.52 -9.28
CA ALA A 305 17.88 -15.54 -10.30
C ALA A 305 16.98 -16.66 -9.75
N LYS A 306 15.77 -16.73 -10.31
CA LYS A 306 14.87 -17.88 -10.23
C LYS A 306 15.46 -19.06 -11.03
N ARG A 307 15.40 -20.26 -10.47
CA ARG A 307 15.14 -21.57 -11.11
C ARG A 307 14.71 -22.54 -10.00
N SER A 308 13.45 -22.98 -9.92
CA SER A 308 12.88 -24.21 -10.53
C SER A 308 13.74 -25.45 -10.19
N ALA A 309 13.24 -26.56 -9.64
CA ALA A 309 11.89 -27.09 -9.54
C ALA A 309 11.83 -28.25 -8.51
N ASP A 310 10.59 -28.57 -8.11
CA ASP A 310 10.02 -29.92 -7.93
C ASP A 310 10.47 -30.91 -6.82
N THR A 311 9.41 -31.27 -6.08
CA THR A 311 8.93 -32.60 -5.65
C THR A 311 9.54 -33.37 -4.46
N ALA A 312 8.65 -33.62 -3.50
CA ALA A 312 8.31 -34.90 -2.82
C ALA A 312 8.15 -34.67 -1.30
N PHE A 313 6.93 -34.68 -0.76
CA PHE A 313 6.20 -35.87 -0.30
C PHE A 313 6.89 -36.54 0.89
N ASP A 314 6.42 -36.30 2.12
CA ASP A 314 5.88 -37.40 2.92
C ASP A 314 4.99 -36.91 4.07
N ALA A 315 3.99 -37.73 4.36
CA ALA A 315 3.03 -37.60 5.43
C ALA A 315 3.67 -37.92 6.79
N ASN A 316 3.05 -37.43 7.87
CA ASN A 316 2.72 -38.32 8.97
C ASN A 316 1.59 -37.75 9.83
N ASP A 317 0.65 -38.64 10.12
CA ASP A 317 -0.42 -38.55 11.11
C ASP A 317 0.10 -38.23 12.51
N ASP A 318 -0.66 -37.40 13.23
CA ASP A 318 -1.28 -37.73 14.54
C ASP A 318 -2.44 -36.74 14.80
#